data_AF-A0A839IXJ2-F1
#
_entry.id   AF-A0A839IXJ2-F1
#
_cell.length_a   1.000
_cell.length_b   1.000
_cell.length_c   1.000
_cell.angle_alpha   90.00
_cell.angle_beta   90.00
_cell.angle_gamma   90.00
#
_symmetry.space_group_name_H-M   'P 1'
#
loop_
_entity.id
_entity.type
_entity.pdbx_description
1 polymer ?
#
loop_
_entity_poly.entity_id
_entity_poly.type
_entity_poly.pdbx_seq_one_letter_code
_entity_poly.pdbx_strand_id
1 'polypeptide(L)' 'MHEIKPGIFIDVYDVLMAWNVTNPALQHLIKKALQAGDRGHKSREQDLQDIIDSAIRAKELEIK' A
#
# COMPACT_ATOMS: atom_id res chain seq x y z
N MET A 1 -0.09 -2.82 -12.15
CA MET A 1 0.95 -2.30 -13.06
C MET A 1 0.85 -0.78 -13.28
N HIS A 2 1.98 -0.07 -13.14
CA HIS A 2 2.18 1.35 -13.43
C HIS A 2 3.38 1.48 -14.38
N GLU A 3 3.32 2.30 -15.42
CA GLU A 3 4.44 2.51 -16.35
C GLU A 3 5.41 3.57 -15.79
N ILE A 4 6.70 3.24 -15.67
CA ILE A 4 7.72 4.16 -15.13
C ILE A 4 8.66 4.69 -16.21
N LYS A 5 8.76 3.98 -17.34
CA LYS A 5 9.48 4.36 -18.57
C LYS A 5 8.80 3.64 -19.75
N PRO A 6 8.91 4.13 -20.99
CA PRO A 6 8.32 3.46 -22.15
C PRO A 6 8.64 1.97 -22.21
N GLY A 7 7.62 1.12 -22.09
CA GLY A 7 7.73 -0.34 -22.10
C GLY A 7 8.24 -0.99 -20.80
N ILE A 8 8.43 -0.21 -19.72
CA ILE A 8 8.83 -0.70 -18.40
C ILE A 8 7.69 -0.44 -17.41
N PHE A 9 7.07 -1.54 -16.99
CA PHE A 9 5.97 -1.53 -16.04
C PHE A 9 6.43 -2.09 -14.70
N ILE A 10 5.87 -1.55 -13.63
CA ILE A 10 6.08 -2.05 -12.27
C ILE A 10 4.75 -2.50 -11.69
N ASP A 11 4.71 -3.69 -11.10
CA ASP A 11 3.61 -4.10 -10.25
C ASP A 11 3.93 -3.80 -8.77
N VAL A 12 2.92 -3.38 -8.01
CA VAL A 12 3.09 -3.14 -6.57
C VAL A 12 3.49 -4.42 -5.84
N TYR A 13 3.04 -5.59 -6.31
CA TYR A 13 3.44 -6.86 -5.72
C TYR A 13 4.93 -7.16 -5.95
N ASP A 14 5.52 -6.74 -7.06
CA ASP A 14 6.96 -6.86 -7.32
C ASP A 14 7.75 -5.98 -6.35
N VAL A 15 7.28 -4.76 -6.07
CA VAL A 15 7.89 -3.86 -5.07
C VAL A 15 7.82 -4.46 -3.68
N LEU A 16 6.66 -4.98 -3.28
CA LEU A 16 6.49 -5.63 -1.97
C LEU A 16 7.44 -6.83 -1.82
N MET A 17 7.61 -7.62 -2.87
CA MET A 17 8.54 -8.75 -2.89
C MET A 17 10.01 -8.29 -2.82
N ALA A 18 10.40 -7.28 -3.61
CA ALA A 18 11.77 -6.77 -3.68
C ALA A 18 12.28 -6.21 -2.34
N TRP A 19 11.38 -5.65 -1.51
CA TRP A 19 11.70 -5.18 -0.15
C TRP A 19 11.40 -6.20 0.95
N ASN A 20 11.04 -7.44 0.58
CA ASN A 20 10.65 -8.50 1.50
C ASN A 20 9.59 -8.04 2.55
N VAL A 21 8.58 -7.30 2.10
CA VAL A 21 7.50 -6.81 2.97
C VAL A 21 6.56 -7.98 3.28
N THR A 22 6.77 -8.64 4.41
CA THR A 22 6.00 -9.83 4.82
C THR A 22 4.81 -9.50 5.72
N ASN A 23 4.84 -8.35 6.42
CA ASN A 23 3.73 -7.93 7.26
C ASN A 23 2.50 -7.58 6.38
N PRO A 24 1.37 -8.31 6.52
CA PRO A 24 0.20 -8.10 5.66
C PRO A 24 -0.39 -6.69 5.82
N ALA A 25 -0.33 -6.11 7.02
CA ALA A 25 -0.83 -4.75 7.25
C ALA A 25 0.05 -3.70 6.56
N LEU A 26 1.38 -3.87 6.52
CA LEU A 26 2.27 -3.02 5.73
C LEU A 26 2.02 -3.16 4.21
N GLN A 27 1.77 -4.38 3.73
CA GLN A 27 1.40 -4.58 2.33
C GLN A 27 0.10 -3.83 1.97
N HIS A 28 -0.92 -3.88 2.83
CA HIS A 28 -2.14 -3.11 2.63
C HIS A 28 -1.89 -1.61 2.67
N LEU A 29 -1.11 -1.13 3.64
CA LEU A 29 -0.74 0.27 3.76
C LEU A 29 -0.11 0.80 2.47
N ILE A 30 0.92 0.13 1.94
CA ILE A 30 1.63 0.57 0.73
C ILE A 30 0.68 0.64 -0.47
N LYS A 31 -0.15 -0.41 -0.66
CA LYS A 31 -1.15 -0.43 -1.73
C LYS A 31 -2.18 0.71 -1.62
N LYS A 32 -2.49 1.18 -0.42
CA LYS A 32 -3.41 2.31 -0.19
C LYS A 32 -2.72 3.65 -0.41
N ALA A 33 -1.51 3.82 0.12
CA ALA A 33 -0.71 5.03 -0.04
C ALA A 33 -0.41 5.36 -1.51
N LEU A 34 -0.18 4.35 -2.34
CA LEU A 34 0.13 4.54 -3.77
C LEU A 34 -1.07 5.00 -4.63
N GLN A 35 -2.31 4.86 -4.15
CA GLN A 35 -3.53 5.12 -4.93
C GLN A 35 -4.61 5.88 -4.12
N ALA A 36 -4.20 6.72 -3.17
CA ALA A 36 -5.14 7.43 -2.30
C ALA A 36 -5.95 8.49 -3.07
N GLY A 37 -7.28 8.33 -3.09
CA GLY A 37 -8.22 9.14 -3.87
C GLY A 37 -8.60 8.53 -5.22
N ASP A 38 -7.90 7.49 -5.68
CA ASP A 38 -8.09 6.87 -7.00
C ASP A 38 -8.67 5.44 -6.90
N ARG A 39 -9.16 5.03 -5.73
CA ARG A 39 -9.71 3.68 -5.48
C ARG A 39 -11.18 3.50 -5.90
N GLY A 40 -11.76 4.49 -6.60
CA GLY A 40 -13.08 4.43 -7.24
C GLY A 40 -14.31 4.52 -6.32
N HIS A 41 -14.22 4.06 -5.06
CA HIS A 41 -15.38 3.97 -4.16
C HIS A 41 -15.26 4.76 -2.85
N LYS A 42 -14.07 5.27 -2.54
CA LYS A 42 -13.77 5.97 -1.28
C LYS A 42 -13.37 7.42 -1.52
N SER A 43 -13.70 8.28 -0.56
CA SER A 43 -13.14 9.63 -0.56
C SER A 43 -11.65 9.59 -0.22
N ARG A 44 -10.91 10.64 -0.62
CA ARG A 44 -9.50 10.78 -0.24
C ARG A 44 -9.30 10.74 1.27
N GLU A 45 -10.21 11.34 2.04
CA GLU A 45 -10.20 11.31 3.50
C GLU A 45 -10.33 9.88 4.05
N GLN A 46 -11.27 9.09 3.52
CA GLN A 46 -11.42 7.68 3.89
C GLN A 46 -10.16 6.87 3.56
N ASP A 47 -9.54 7.11 2.40
CA ASP A 47 -8.29 6.45 2.04
C ASP A 47 -7.13 6.83 2.98
N LEU A 48 -7.06 8.08 3.43
CA LEU A 48 -6.07 8.52 4.41
C LEU A 48 -6.29 7.85 5.78
N GLN A 49 -7.53 7.75 6.25
CA GLN A 49 -7.83 7.04 7.49
C GLN A 49 -7.47 5.56 7.39
N ASP A 50 -7.83 4.93 6.27
CA ASP A 50 -7.52 3.54 5.97
C ASP A 50 -6.00 3.22 5.95
N ILE A 51 -5.16 4.21 5.59
CA ILE A 51 -3.68 4.13 5.65
C ILE A 51 -3.22 4.14 7.11
N ILE A 52 -3.76 5.07 7.92
CA ILE A 52 -3.45 5.19 9.35
C ILE A 52 -3.81 3.89 10.08
N ASP A 53 -5.01 3.36 9.84
CA ASP A 53 -5.48 2.11 10.47
C ASP A 53 -4.57 0.93 10.11
N SER A 54 -4.09 0.87 8.85
CA SER A 54 -3.15 -0.16 8.42
C SER A 54 -1.79 -0.02 9.11
N ALA A 55 -1.33 1.19 9.39
CA ALA A 55 -0.07 1.45 10.11
C ALA A 55 -0.18 1.01 11.58
N ILE A 56 -1.28 1.34 12.24
CA ILE A 56 -1.57 0.90 13.62
C ILE A 56 -1.57 -0.62 13.67
N ARG A 57 -2.28 -1.27 12.74
CA ARG A 57 -2.34 -2.73 12.69
C ARG A 57 -0.97 -3.38 12.43
N ALA A 58 -0.15 -2.77 11.58
CA ALA A 58 1.21 -3.25 11.34
C ALA A 58 2.05 -3.23 12.62
N LYS A 59 1.98 -2.12 13.38
CA LYS A 59 2.66 -1.97 14.66
C LYS A 59 2.23 -3.04 15.66
N GLU A 60 0.93 -3.31 15.78
CA GLU A 60 0.40 -4.37 16.68
C GLU A 60 0.89 -5.78 16.31
N LEU A 61 1.15 -6.03 15.02
CA LEU A 61 1.64 -7.32 14.53
C LEU A 61 3.15 -7.51 14.77
N GLU A 62 3.93 -6.43 14.75
CA GLU A 62 5.39 -6.48 14.91
C GLU A 62 5.86 -6.33 16.35
N ILE A 63 5.17 -5.47 17.11
CA ILE A 63 5.57 -5.10 18.46
C ILE A 63 4.50 -5.65 19.41
N LYS A 64 4.77 -6.84 19.95
CA LYS A 64 4.03 -7.40 21.10
C LYS A 64 4.74 -7.05 22.40
#